data_AF-A0A8R2F8Y0-F1
#
_entry.id   AF-A0A8R2F8Y0-F1
#
_cell.length_a   1.000
_cell.length_b   1.000
_cell.length_c   1.000
_cell.angle_alpha   90.00
_cell.angle_beta   90.00
_cell.angle_gamma   90.00
#
_symmetry.space_group_name_H-M   'P 1'
#
loop_
_entity.id
_entity.type
_entity.pdbx_description
1 polymer ?
#
loop_
_entity_poly.entity_id
_entity_poly.type
_entity_poly.pdbx_seq_one_letter_code
_entity_poly.pdbx_strand_id
1 'polypeptide(L)'
;MNTQSISESISEKNKEIKIIDKFKYRFHKMLANDVERWSCTNKKCKCYFKRSGSLLLVNESKLTDHRHEPDSSELLKRQSIRNNLKRKATEDITLRPATLIHSQINRDGIDDLTTDDISCIRRGIYMARRKILPTLPKNIKQVHETIELLNIKTIQGEPFVLINDRINNIIMFSCTSNLQSLNLVKEISVDGTFRCSTKYYLQLFTIHGMLNDYYIPLAFFLLNSKECNAYENAFRGLINECSKIDLNFNPEVIHVDFESSIHKAANIVWPLIKIQGCHFHLGQSWWRKIQELGLTSEYNNSSSEVGSFLKYIFCLRPRI
;
A
#
# COMPACT_ATOMS: atom_id res chain seq x y z
N MET A 1 -6.51 -28.38 -43.52
CA MET A 1 -5.66 -28.29 -42.31
C MET A 1 -6.39 -27.43 -41.30
N ASN A 2 -7.08 -28.03 -40.33
CA ASN A 2 -7.73 -27.28 -39.25
C ASN A 2 -6.67 -26.84 -38.24
N THR A 3 -6.18 -25.62 -38.37
CA THR A 3 -5.37 -24.97 -37.34
C THR A 3 -6.29 -24.56 -36.18
N GLN A 4 -6.57 -25.50 -35.27
CA GLN A 4 -7.17 -25.16 -33.98
C GLN A 4 -6.23 -24.17 -33.27
N SER A 5 -6.74 -22.96 -32.98
CA SER A 5 -5.97 -21.92 -32.31
C SER A 5 -5.74 -22.31 -30.85
N ILE A 6 -4.48 -22.54 -30.48
CA ILE A 6 -4.08 -22.79 -29.09
C ILE A 6 -3.84 -21.44 -28.43
N SER A 7 -4.61 -21.11 -27.39
CA SER A 7 -4.32 -19.93 -26.57
C SER A 7 -3.60 -20.33 -25.29
N GLU A 8 -2.65 -19.50 -24.87
CA GLU A 8 -1.81 -19.76 -23.70
C GLU A 8 -2.33 -19.00 -22.48
N SER A 9 -2.29 -19.65 -21.32
CA SER A 9 -2.71 -19.04 -20.05
C SER A 9 -1.93 -19.64 -18.89
N ILE A 10 -2.18 -19.11 -17.69
CA ILE A 10 -1.53 -19.55 -16.47
C ILE A 10 -2.60 -20.05 -15.49
N SER A 11 -2.34 -21.19 -14.85
CA SER A 11 -3.18 -21.75 -13.80
C SER A 11 -3.13 -20.93 -12.52
N GLU A 12 -4.04 -21.21 -11.59
CA GLU A 12 -3.99 -20.60 -10.24
C GLU A 12 -2.69 -20.90 -9.48
N LYS A 13 -1.99 -21.98 -9.87
CA LYS A 13 -0.72 -22.43 -9.30
C LYS A 13 0.50 -21.95 -10.09
N ASN A 14 0.36 -20.94 -10.95
CA ASN A 14 1.44 -20.42 -11.81
C ASN A 14 2.06 -21.45 -12.77
N LYS A 15 1.33 -22.52 -13.11
CA LYS A 15 1.71 -23.46 -14.17
C LYS A 15 1.07 -23.07 -15.49
N GLU A 16 1.81 -23.25 -16.58
CA GLU A 16 1.32 -23.06 -17.94
C GLU A 16 0.09 -23.95 -18.24
N ILE A 17 -0.90 -23.36 -18.90
CA ILE A 17 -2.10 -24.02 -19.39
C ILE A 17 -2.28 -23.63 -20.85
N LYS A 18 -2.73 -24.59 -21.66
CA LYS A 18 -3.21 -24.35 -23.02
C LYS A 18 -4.73 -24.43 -23.05
N ILE A 19 -5.37 -23.55 -23.80
CA ILE A 19 -6.82 -23.55 -23.99
C ILE A 19 -7.09 -23.82 -25.47
N ILE A 20 -7.84 -24.89 -25.74
CA ILE A 20 -8.32 -25.31 -27.08
C ILE A 20 -9.81 -25.53 -26.94
N ASP A 21 -10.62 -24.91 -27.80
CA ASP A 21 -12.09 -25.02 -27.80
C ASP A 21 -12.71 -24.81 -26.41
N LYS A 22 -12.19 -23.84 -25.65
CA LYS A 22 -12.57 -23.52 -24.27
C LYS A 22 -12.31 -24.63 -23.23
N PHE A 23 -11.58 -25.68 -23.58
CA PHE A 23 -11.08 -26.68 -22.65
C PHE A 23 -9.64 -26.36 -22.22
N LYS A 24 -9.37 -26.49 -20.93
CA LYS A 24 -8.04 -26.29 -20.35
C LYS A 24 -7.23 -27.58 -20.34
N TYR A 25 -5.98 -27.49 -20.75
CA TYR A 25 -5.01 -28.58 -20.72
C TYR A 25 -3.77 -28.16 -19.94
N ARG A 26 -3.28 -29.08 -19.09
CA ARG A 26 -2.03 -28.94 -18.34
C ARG A 26 -0.96 -29.85 -18.93
N PHE A 27 0.29 -29.42 -18.82
CA PHE A 27 1.42 -30.27 -19.15
C PHE A 27 1.36 -31.57 -18.33
N HIS A 28 1.52 -32.70 -19.02
CA HIS A 28 1.54 -34.02 -18.38
C HIS A 28 2.96 -34.58 -18.35
N LYS A 29 3.60 -34.73 -19.51
CA LYS A 29 4.97 -35.24 -19.64
C LYS A 29 5.53 -35.04 -21.05
N MET A 30 6.85 -35.14 -21.18
CA MET A 30 7.54 -35.37 -22.44
C MET A 30 7.42 -36.85 -22.87
N LEU A 31 7.30 -37.08 -24.17
CA LEU A 31 7.39 -38.38 -24.82
C LEU A 31 8.69 -38.45 -25.63
N ALA A 32 8.96 -39.60 -26.25
CA ALA A 32 10.06 -39.74 -27.22
C ALA A 32 9.92 -38.72 -28.37
N ASN A 33 11.03 -38.37 -29.00
CA ASN A 33 11.12 -37.41 -30.11
C ASN A 33 10.67 -35.98 -29.75
N ASP A 34 10.93 -35.55 -28.51
CA ASP A 34 10.60 -34.21 -28.01
C ASP A 34 9.12 -33.82 -28.17
N VAL A 35 8.24 -34.81 -28.11
CA VAL A 35 6.79 -34.59 -28.18
C VAL A 35 6.23 -34.31 -26.80
N GLU A 36 5.59 -33.16 -26.62
CA GLU A 36 4.92 -32.80 -25.39
C GLU A 36 3.50 -33.35 -25.33
N ARG A 37 3.13 -34.00 -24.22
CA ARG A 37 1.75 -34.41 -23.97
C ARG A 37 1.08 -33.48 -22.96
N TRP A 38 -0.08 -32.96 -23.33
CA TRP A 38 -0.94 -32.09 -22.52
C TRP A 38 -2.26 -32.77 -22.23
N SER A 39 -2.67 -32.84 -20.96
CA SER A 39 -3.90 -33.54 -20.52
C SER A 39 -4.94 -32.55 -20.03
N CYS A 40 -6.23 -32.87 -20.18
CA CYS A 40 -7.30 -32.05 -19.66
C CYS A 40 -7.11 -31.81 -18.14
N THR A 41 -7.40 -30.59 -17.67
CA THR A 41 -7.28 -30.24 -16.25
C THR A 41 -8.29 -30.98 -15.36
N ASN A 42 -9.44 -31.39 -15.92
CA ASN A 42 -10.42 -32.21 -15.21
C ASN A 42 -9.88 -33.64 -15.04
N LYS A 43 -9.64 -34.06 -13.80
CA LYS A 43 -9.07 -35.38 -13.47
C LYS A 43 -9.94 -36.56 -13.92
N LYS A 44 -11.25 -36.37 -14.07
CA LYS A 44 -12.18 -37.40 -14.56
C LYS A 44 -12.18 -37.49 -16.10
N CYS A 45 -11.59 -36.52 -16.77
CA CYS A 45 -11.49 -36.46 -18.23
C CYS A 45 -10.19 -37.12 -18.72
N LYS A 46 -10.31 -37.98 -19.73
CA LYS A 46 -9.17 -38.68 -20.34
C LYS A 46 -8.64 -37.98 -21.61
N CYS A 47 -9.18 -36.81 -21.97
CA CYS A 47 -8.73 -36.05 -23.14
C CYS A 47 -7.30 -35.54 -22.96
N TYR A 48 -6.56 -35.53 -24.07
CA TYR A 48 -5.21 -35.02 -24.14
C TYR A 48 -4.87 -34.64 -25.57
N PHE A 49 -3.89 -33.76 -25.74
CA PHE A 49 -3.25 -33.55 -27.02
C PHE A 49 -1.74 -33.71 -26.94
N LYS A 50 -1.12 -33.90 -28.10
CA LYS A 50 0.32 -33.93 -28.27
C LYS A 50 0.77 -32.81 -29.19
N ARG A 51 1.90 -32.19 -28.90
CA ARG A 51 2.53 -31.21 -29.80
C ARG A 51 4.02 -31.48 -29.94
N SER A 52 4.58 -31.18 -31.12
CA SER A 52 6.02 -31.15 -31.36
C SER A 52 6.37 -29.72 -31.78
N GLY A 53 7.11 -29.00 -30.94
CA GLY A 53 7.29 -27.55 -31.10
C GLY A 53 5.95 -26.80 -31.16
N SER A 54 5.72 -26.05 -32.23
CA SER A 54 4.48 -25.31 -32.49
C SER A 54 3.37 -26.15 -33.16
N LEU A 55 3.68 -27.38 -33.60
CA LEU A 55 2.76 -28.22 -34.37
C LEU A 55 1.89 -29.10 -33.46
N LEU A 56 0.57 -29.00 -33.60
CA LEU A 56 -0.39 -29.89 -32.94
C LEU A 56 -0.51 -31.23 -33.69
N LEU A 57 -0.22 -32.34 -33.01
CA LEU A 57 -0.32 -33.70 -33.57
C LEU A 57 -1.75 -34.24 -33.41
N VAL A 58 -2.68 -33.76 -34.22
CA VAL A 58 -4.13 -34.04 -34.10
C VAL A 58 -4.44 -35.54 -34.12
N ASN A 59 -3.82 -36.30 -35.03
CA ASN A 59 -4.06 -37.75 -35.19
C ASN A 59 -3.61 -38.59 -33.99
N GLU A 60 -2.68 -38.05 -33.18
CA GLU A 60 -2.19 -38.70 -31.97
C GLU A 60 -2.80 -38.12 -30.69
N SER A 61 -3.81 -37.26 -30.85
CA SER A 61 -4.48 -36.53 -29.78
C SER A 61 -5.91 -37.03 -29.60
N LYS A 62 -6.39 -36.99 -28.37
CA LYS A 62 -7.79 -37.27 -28.00
C LYS A 62 -8.42 -35.98 -27.51
N LEU A 63 -8.82 -35.13 -28.46
CA LEU A 63 -9.30 -33.76 -28.21
C LEU A 63 -10.83 -33.67 -28.04
N THR A 64 -11.62 -34.59 -28.59
CA THR A 64 -13.08 -34.42 -28.75
C THR A 64 -13.95 -35.23 -27.78
N ASP A 65 -13.39 -36.12 -26.96
CA ASP A 65 -14.15 -37.01 -26.04
C ASP A 65 -14.32 -36.40 -24.64
N HIS A 66 -14.64 -35.10 -24.58
CA HIS A 66 -14.92 -34.43 -23.33
C HIS A 66 -16.30 -34.84 -22.82
N ARG A 67 -16.35 -35.49 -21.65
CA ARG A 67 -17.60 -35.82 -20.94
C ARG A 67 -17.98 -34.79 -19.88
N HIS A 68 -17.63 -33.55 -20.14
CA HIS A 68 -17.95 -32.40 -19.30
C HIS A 68 -18.04 -31.17 -20.19
N GLU A 69 -18.79 -30.18 -19.74
CA GLU A 69 -18.97 -28.94 -20.47
C GLU A 69 -17.65 -28.15 -20.59
N PRO A 70 -17.49 -27.37 -21.67
CA PRO A 70 -16.40 -26.40 -21.82
C PRO A 70 -16.52 -25.28 -20.77
N ASP A 71 -15.40 -24.61 -20.47
CA ASP A 71 -15.44 -23.42 -19.63
C ASP A 71 -16.18 -22.28 -20.36
N SER A 72 -16.88 -21.42 -19.61
CA SER A 72 -17.49 -20.23 -20.19
C SER A 72 -16.42 -19.22 -20.63
N SER A 73 -16.70 -18.47 -21.70
CA SER A 73 -15.81 -17.43 -22.19
C SER A 73 -15.53 -16.36 -21.13
N GLU A 74 -16.51 -16.06 -20.27
CA GLU A 74 -16.38 -15.15 -19.12
C GLU A 74 -15.39 -15.67 -18.09
N LEU A 75 -15.46 -16.95 -17.72
CA LEU A 75 -14.52 -17.56 -16.76
C LEU A 75 -13.08 -17.51 -17.28
N LEU A 76 -12.88 -17.77 -18.57
CA LEU A 76 -11.56 -17.69 -19.21
C LEU A 76 -11.02 -16.25 -19.24
N LYS A 77 -11.87 -15.27 -19.57
CA LYS A 77 -11.53 -13.83 -19.51
C LYS A 77 -11.13 -13.43 -18.09
N ARG A 78 -11.93 -13.77 -17.08
CA ARG A 78 -11.64 -13.49 -15.66
C ARG A 78 -10.30 -14.07 -15.20
N GLN A 79 -10.00 -15.30 -15.61
CA GLN A 79 -8.70 -15.92 -15.34
C GLN A 79 -7.55 -15.14 -15.99
N SER A 80 -7.71 -14.75 -17.26
CA SER A 80 -6.72 -13.94 -17.99
C SER A 80 -6.44 -12.61 -17.29
N ILE A 81 -7.50 -11.87 -16.94
CA ILE A 81 -7.41 -10.59 -16.22
C ILE A 81 -6.64 -10.77 -14.91
N ARG A 82 -7.01 -11.76 -14.10
CA ARG A 82 -6.35 -12.03 -12.82
C ARG A 82 -4.87 -12.34 -12.99
N ASN A 83 -4.50 -13.10 -14.03
CA ASN A 83 -3.10 -13.44 -14.30
C ASN A 83 -2.30 -12.22 -14.75
N ASN A 84 -2.87 -11.41 -15.64
CA ASN A 84 -2.24 -10.18 -16.13
C ASN A 84 -1.99 -9.19 -14.98
N LEU A 85 -3.01 -8.97 -14.13
CA LEU A 85 -2.90 -8.11 -12.96
C LEU A 85 -1.88 -8.60 -11.95
N LYS A 86 -1.80 -9.91 -11.70
CA LYS A 86 -0.76 -10.49 -10.83
C LYS A 86 0.64 -10.24 -11.38
N ARG A 87 0.84 -10.45 -12.69
CA ARG A 87 2.13 -10.21 -13.37
C ARG A 87 2.54 -8.74 -13.27
N LYS A 88 1.66 -7.81 -13.68
CA LYS A 88 1.90 -6.36 -13.56
C LYS A 88 2.19 -5.94 -12.12
N ALA A 89 1.47 -6.50 -11.16
CA ALA A 89 1.68 -6.18 -9.75
C ALA A 89 3.01 -6.68 -9.17
N THR A 90 3.63 -7.70 -9.78
CA THR A 90 4.96 -8.19 -9.40
C THR A 90 6.09 -7.50 -10.16
N GLU A 91 5.82 -6.99 -11.36
CA GLU A 91 6.77 -6.16 -12.13
C GLU A 91 6.92 -4.78 -11.51
N ASP A 92 5.81 -4.17 -11.07
CA ASP A 92 5.82 -2.90 -10.35
C ASP A 92 5.04 -3.03 -9.04
N ILE A 93 5.79 -3.12 -7.95
CA ILE A 93 5.22 -3.25 -6.61
C ILE A 93 4.67 -1.93 -6.07
N THR A 94 5.11 -0.79 -6.63
CA THR A 94 4.77 0.56 -6.15
C THR A 94 3.37 0.98 -6.59
N LEU A 95 2.91 0.49 -7.74
CA LEU A 95 1.57 0.79 -8.24
C LEU A 95 0.48 0.32 -7.28
N ARG A 96 -0.52 1.17 -7.04
CA ARG A 96 -1.66 0.81 -6.18
C ARG A 96 -2.50 -0.27 -6.87
N PRO A 97 -2.95 -1.32 -6.14
CA PRO A 97 -3.82 -2.35 -6.71
C PRO A 97 -5.08 -1.79 -7.37
N ALA A 98 -5.67 -0.72 -6.80
CA ALA A 98 -6.82 -0.04 -7.39
C ALA A 98 -6.52 0.52 -8.78
N THR A 99 -5.39 1.23 -8.95
CA THR A 99 -4.94 1.76 -10.23
C THR A 99 -4.73 0.64 -11.27
N LEU A 100 -4.12 -0.47 -10.86
CA LEU A 100 -3.94 -1.64 -11.73
C LEU A 100 -5.28 -2.21 -12.19
N ILE A 101 -6.21 -2.42 -11.27
CA ILE A 101 -7.54 -2.96 -11.58
C ILE A 101 -8.31 -2.02 -12.51
N HIS A 102 -8.41 -0.73 -12.17
CA HIS A 102 -9.11 0.25 -13.00
C HIS A 102 -8.51 0.39 -14.40
N SER A 103 -7.18 0.45 -14.51
CA SER A 103 -6.53 0.54 -15.82
C SER A 103 -6.75 -0.69 -16.69
N GLN A 104 -6.87 -1.89 -16.10
CA GLN A 104 -7.16 -3.11 -16.84
C GLN A 104 -8.63 -3.18 -17.28
N ILE A 105 -9.56 -2.81 -16.39
CA ILE A 105 -11.00 -2.76 -16.68
C ILE A 105 -11.28 -1.83 -17.86
N ASN A 106 -10.72 -0.61 -17.81
CA ASN A 106 -10.91 0.38 -18.86
C ASN A 106 -10.29 -0.05 -20.20
N ARG A 107 -9.17 -0.78 -20.18
CA ARG A 107 -8.49 -1.24 -21.40
C ARG A 107 -9.26 -2.36 -22.10
N ASP A 108 -9.78 -3.30 -21.33
CA ASP A 108 -10.40 -4.51 -21.86
C ASP A 108 -11.93 -4.38 -22.03
N GLY A 109 -12.52 -3.23 -21.63
CA GLY A 109 -13.95 -2.96 -21.74
C GLY A 109 -14.81 -3.93 -20.92
N ILE A 110 -14.42 -4.15 -19.66
CA ILE A 110 -15.01 -5.20 -18.82
C ILE A 110 -16.10 -4.62 -17.91
N ASP A 111 -17.36 -4.86 -18.27
CA ASP A 111 -18.52 -4.36 -17.49
C ASP A 111 -19.18 -5.45 -16.61
N ASP A 112 -18.72 -6.71 -16.68
CA ASP A 112 -19.38 -7.86 -16.04
C ASP A 112 -18.76 -8.30 -14.69
N LEU A 113 -17.80 -7.55 -14.15
CA LEU A 113 -17.14 -7.91 -12.88
C LEU A 113 -17.99 -7.50 -11.68
N THR A 114 -18.24 -8.47 -10.80
CA THR A 114 -18.91 -8.22 -9.53
C THR A 114 -17.95 -7.64 -8.48
N THR A 115 -18.51 -7.08 -7.40
CA THR A 115 -17.73 -6.63 -6.23
C THR A 115 -16.89 -7.75 -5.61
N ASP A 116 -17.39 -9.00 -5.64
CA ASP A 116 -16.67 -10.17 -5.15
C ASP A 116 -15.50 -10.56 -6.05
N ASP A 117 -15.66 -10.44 -7.38
CA ASP A 117 -14.58 -10.65 -8.34
C ASP A 117 -13.45 -9.65 -8.09
N ILE A 118 -13.79 -8.37 -7.94
CA ILE A 118 -12.82 -7.31 -7.63
C ILE A 118 -12.08 -7.60 -6.32
N SER A 119 -12.80 -8.07 -5.30
CA SER A 119 -12.21 -8.44 -4.00
C SER A 119 -11.26 -9.63 -4.12
N CYS A 120 -11.62 -10.65 -4.91
CA CYS A 120 -10.78 -11.82 -5.18
C CYS A 120 -9.53 -11.44 -5.99
N ILE A 121 -9.67 -10.60 -7.02
CA ILE A 121 -8.56 -10.07 -7.81
C ILE A 121 -7.59 -9.31 -6.91
N ARG A 122 -8.10 -8.39 -6.08
CA ARG A 122 -7.31 -7.61 -5.14
C ARG A 122 -6.53 -8.51 -4.18
N ARG A 123 -7.18 -9.53 -3.60
CA ARG A 123 -6.51 -10.53 -2.76
C ARG A 123 -5.43 -11.30 -3.53
N GLY A 124 -5.70 -11.66 -4.78
CA GLY A 124 -4.75 -12.32 -5.67
C GLY A 124 -3.50 -11.48 -5.95
N ILE A 125 -3.66 -10.18 -6.15
CA ILE A 125 -2.56 -9.21 -6.31
C ILE A 125 -1.70 -9.17 -5.04
N TYR A 126 -2.31 -9.02 -3.86
CA TYR A 126 -1.59 -9.02 -2.59
C TYR A 126 -0.79 -10.30 -2.39
N MET A 127 -1.40 -11.46 -2.63
CA MET A 127 -0.73 -12.76 -2.48
C MET A 127 0.44 -12.94 -3.46
N ALA A 128 0.32 -12.41 -4.69
CA ALA A 128 1.42 -12.44 -5.66
C ALA A 128 2.60 -11.57 -5.18
N ARG A 129 2.34 -10.34 -4.75
CA ARG A 129 3.35 -9.43 -4.17
C ARG A 129 4.01 -10.01 -2.92
N ARG A 130 3.25 -10.70 -2.08
CA ARG A 130 3.78 -11.31 -0.86
C ARG A 130 4.81 -12.42 -1.11
N LYS A 131 4.87 -13.01 -2.31
CA LYS A 131 5.88 -14.02 -2.67
C LYS A 131 7.22 -13.43 -3.06
N ILE A 132 7.25 -12.17 -3.50
CA ILE A 132 8.48 -11.45 -3.89
C ILE A 132 9.05 -10.62 -2.73
N LEU A 133 8.19 -10.23 -1.78
CA LEU A 133 8.60 -9.49 -0.59
C LEU A 133 9.24 -10.42 0.45
N PRO A 134 10.17 -9.90 1.27
CA PRO A 134 10.70 -10.64 2.41
C PRO A 134 9.61 -11.13 3.34
N THR A 135 9.92 -12.22 4.06
CA THR A 135 9.06 -12.68 5.16
C THR A 135 8.90 -11.58 6.20
N LEU A 136 7.70 -11.44 6.76
CA LEU A 136 7.48 -10.45 7.81
C LEU A 136 8.36 -10.80 9.03
N PRO A 137 9.00 -9.79 9.65
CA PRO A 137 9.69 -9.96 10.92
C PRO A 137 8.76 -10.55 11.98
N LYS A 138 9.31 -11.43 12.84
CA LYS A 138 8.58 -12.08 13.94
C LYS A 138 8.72 -11.36 15.28
N ASN A 139 9.69 -10.47 15.40
CA ASN A 139 9.94 -9.63 16.57
C ASN A 139 10.65 -8.33 16.15
N ILE A 140 10.76 -7.38 17.08
CA ILE A 140 11.38 -6.07 16.82
C ILE A 140 12.85 -6.17 16.39
N LYS A 141 13.62 -7.11 16.97
CA LYS A 141 15.02 -7.35 16.59
C LYS A 141 15.14 -7.70 15.10
N GLN A 142 14.29 -8.60 14.62
CA GLN A 142 14.22 -8.97 13.21
C GLN A 142 13.77 -7.82 12.31
N VAL A 143 12.98 -6.86 12.81
CA VAL A 143 12.65 -5.65 12.04
C VAL A 143 13.91 -4.88 11.74
N HIS A 144 14.71 -4.56 12.75
CA HIS A 144 15.96 -3.82 12.59
C HIS A 144 16.95 -4.55 11.67
N GLU A 145 17.11 -5.86 11.83
CA GLU A 145 17.95 -6.70 10.95
C GLU A 145 17.45 -6.68 9.50
N THR A 146 16.14 -6.78 9.28
CA THR A 146 15.54 -6.77 7.93
C THR A 146 15.71 -5.41 7.26
N ILE A 147 15.53 -4.31 8.01
CA ILE A 147 15.66 -2.95 7.48
C ILE A 147 17.09 -2.67 7.01
N GLU A 148 18.10 -3.11 7.77
CA GLU A 148 19.51 -2.99 7.37
C GLU A 148 19.82 -3.78 6.09
N LEU A 149 19.27 -4.99 5.95
CA LEU A 149 19.48 -5.83 4.77
C LEU A 149 18.79 -5.31 3.51
N LEU A 150 17.68 -4.58 3.65
CA LEU A 150 16.84 -4.15 2.53
C LEU A 150 17.43 -3.03 1.67
N ASN A 151 18.44 -2.31 2.16
CA ASN A 151 19.09 -1.17 1.48
C ASN A 151 18.07 -0.26 0.76
N ILE A 152 17.08 0.23 1.52
CA ILE A 152 15.91 0.93 0.98
C ILE A 152 16.37 2.27 0.38
N LYS A 153 15.99 2.52 -0.88
CA LYS A 153 16.36 3.73 -1.62
C LYS A 153 15.15 4.43 -2.23
N THR A 154 15.31 5.72 -2.50
CA THR A 154 14.36 6.52 -3.29
C THR A 154 14.44 6.14 -4.77
N ILE A 155 13.53 6.66 -5.59
CA ILE A 155 13.56 6.48 -7.06
C ILE A 155 14.84 7.09 -7.65
N GLN A 156 15.36 8.14 -7.02
CA GLN A 156 16.62 8.81 -7.35
C GLN A 156 17.85 8.07 -6.82
N GLY A 157 17.68 6.96 -6.09
CA GLY A 157 18.77 6.14 -5.58
C GLY A 157 19.39 6.62 -4.27
N GLU A 158 18.80 7.62 -3.60
CA GLU A 158 19.25 8.07 -2.28
C GLU A 158 18.87 7.04 -1.20
N PRO A 159 19.70 6.82 -0.17
CA PRO A 159 19.28 6.06 1.01
C PRO A 159 18.01 6.66 1.61
N PHE A 160 17.02 5.81 1.91
CA PHE A 160 15.73 6.24 2.45
C PHE A 160 15.49 5.85 3.91
N VAL A 161 16.46 5.19 4.54
CA VAL A 161 16.49 4.92 5.99
C VAL A 161 17.73 5.61 6.53
N LEU A 162 17.54 6.68 7.30
CA LEU A 162 18.65 7.46 7.87
C LEU A 162 18.95 7.07 9.32
N ILE A 163 17.94 6.60 10.07
CA ILE A 163 18.11 6.15 11.45
C ILE A 163 17.49 4.76 11.60
N ASN A 164 18.25 3.85 12.22
CA ASN A 164 17.80 2.53 12.67
C ASN A 164 18.25 2.30 14.13
N ASP A 165 17.65 3.03 15.07
CA ASP A 165 18.01 2.99 16.48
C ASP A 165 17.36 1.77 17.16
N ARG A 166 18.20 0.79 17.49
CA ARG A 166 17.81 -0.46 18.15
C ARG A 166 17.56 -0.32 19.65
N ILE A 167 18.06 0.75 20.29
CA ILE A 167 17.93 1.00 21.73
C ILE A 167 16.57 1.62 22.01
N ASN A 168 16.26 2.73 21.34
CA ASN A 168 14.97 3.41 21.50
C ASN A 168 13.87 2.81 20.62
N ASN A 169 14.22 1.86 19.73
CA ASN A 169 13.35 1.31 18.70
C ASN A 169 12.71 2.43 17.87
N ILE A 170 13.56 3.24 17.24
CA ILE A 170 13.16 4.33 16.35
C ILE A 170 13.74 4.06 14.97
N ILE A 171 12.90 4.14 13.94
CA ILE A 171 13.35 4.09 12.55
C ILE A 171 12.90 5.37 11.87
N MET A 172 13.85 6.10 11.28
CA MET A 172 13.59 7.29 10.50
C MET A 172 13.75 7.00 9.02
N PHE A 173 12.71 7.33 8.26
CA PHE A 173 12.73 7.36 6.81
C PHE A 173 12.75 8.81 6.31
N SER A 174 13.76 9.13 5.51
CA SER A 174 13.93 10.40 4.81
C SER A 174 15.11 10.22 3.84
N CYS A 175 15.45 11.25 3.07
CA CYS A 175 16.65 11.27 2.23
C CYS A 175 17.31 12.65 2.30
N THR A 176 18.53 12.76 1.76
CA THR A 176 19.29 14.03 1.73
C THR A 176 18.47 15.17 1.14
N SER A 177 17.79 14.94 0.01
CA SER A 177 16.94 15.94 -0.64
C SER A 177 15.79 16.43 0.26
N ASN A 178 15.19 15.54 1.06
CA ASN A 178 14.15 15.91 2.01
C ASN A 178 14.71 16.72 3.19
N LEU A 179 15.91 16.39 3.69
CA LEU A 179 16.57 17.16 4.75
C LEU A 179 16.96 18.57 4.29
N GLN A 180 17.47 18.69 3.06
CA GLN A 180 17.72 19.99 2.43
C GLN A 180 16.44 20.82 2.33
N SER A 181 15.34 20.18 1.96
CA SER A 181 14.01 20.80 1.90
C SER A 181 13.51 21.26 3.27
N LEU A 182 13.77 20.50 4.34
CA LEU A 182 13.43 20.91 5.72
C LEU A 182 14.15 22.19 6.15
N ASN A 183 15.38 22.41 5.68
CA ASN A 183 16.13 23.63 6.00
C ASN A 183 15.59 24.89 5.32
N LEU A 184 14.75 24.74 4.29
CA LEU A 184 14.11 25.86 3.59
C LEU A 184 12.82 26.33 4.28
N VAL A 185 12.25 25.53 5.20
CA VAL A 185 11.01 25.86 5.89
C VAL A 185 11.28 26.34 7.31
N LYS A 186 10.57 27.39 7.70
CA LYS A 186 10.56 27.91 9.08
C LYS A 186 9.46 27.31 9.93
N GLU A 187 8.42 26.82 9.28
CA GLU A 187 7.26 26.23 9.93
C GLU A 187 7.17 24.76 9.53
N ILE A 188 7.09 23.90 10.54
CA ILE A 188 6.84 22.48 10.34
C ILE A 188 5.48 22.11 10.91
N SER A 189 4.95 21.02 10.39
CA SER A 189 3.75 20.43 10.93
C SER A 189 3.98 18.95 11.20
N VAL A 190 3.42 18.44 12.29
CA VAL A 190 3.65 17.06 12.71
C VAL A 190 2.34 16.34 12.99
N ASP A 191 2.31 15.05 12.67
CA ASP A 191 1.13 14.21 12.89
C ASP A 191 1.51 12.76 13.23
N GLY A 192 0.83 12.19 14.23
CA GLY A 192 0.99 10.82 14.67
C GLY A 192 -0.16 9.94 14.20
N THR A 193 0.09 9.01 13.29
CA THR A 193 -0.94 8.10 12.76
C THR A 193 -0.84 6.70 13.39
N PHE A 194 -1.88 6.28 14.11
CA PHE A 194 -1.93 4.99 14.81
C PHE A 194 -2.55 3.86 13.96
N ARG A 195 -3.50 4.21 13.08
CA ARG A 195 -4.27 3.22 12.29
C ARG A 195 -3.40 2.45 11.29
N CYS A 196 -2.27 3.04 10.88
CA CYS A 196 -1.34 2.48 9.92
C CYS A 196 -0.05 1.95 10.57
N SER A 197 0.01 1.85 11.91
CA SER A 197 1.22 1.42 12.58
C SER A 197 1.52 -0.06 12.27
N THR A 198 2.80 -0.36 12.09
CA THR A 198 3.25 -1.74 11.83
C THR A 198 3.25 -2.53 13.13
N LYS A 199 3.16 -3.87 13.07
CA LYS A 199 2.92 -4.76 14.24
C LYS A 199 3.81 -4.52 15.48
N TYR A 200 4.98 -3.90 15.33
CA TYR A 200 5.94 -3.67 16.42
C TYR A 200 6.12 -2.20 16.80
N TYR A 201 5.33 -1.31 16.20
CA TYR A 201 5.37 0.12 16.45
C TYR A 201 3.96 0.62 16.77
N LEU A 202 3.89 1.60 17.66
CA LEU A 202 2.62 2.17 18.09
C LEU A 202 2.11 3.21 17.11
N GLN A 203 3.01 3.91 16.42
CA GLN A 203 2.64 4.98 15.51
C GLN A 203 3.64 5.19 14.37
N LEU A 204 3.12 5.74 13.28
CA LEU A 204 3.90 6.44 12.27
C LEU A 204 3.77 7.94 12.52
N PHE A 205 4.85 8.54 13.03
CA PHE A 205 4.96 9.97 13.27
C PHE A 205 5.60 10.65 12.07
N THR A 206 5.04 11.75 11.61
CA THR A 206 5.43 12.38 10.35
C THR A 206 5.71 13.86 10.54
N ILE A 207 6.70 14.36 9.82
CA ILE A 207 7.08 15.78 9.80
C ILE A 207 6.94 16.27 8.37
N HIS A 208 6.18 17.35 8.23
CA HIS A 208 5.85 17.99 6.97
C HIS A 208 6.37 19.42 6.94
N GLY A 209 6.73 19.87 5.75
CA GLY A 209 7.05 21.26 5.44
C GLY A 209 6.15 21.78 4.33
N MET A 210 5.92 23.09 4.30
CA MET A 210 5.25 23.77 3.20
C MET A 210 6.29 24.32 2.23
N LEU A 211 6.35 23.76 1.02
CA LEU A 211 7.29 24.16 -0.03
C LEU A 211 6.52 24.50 -1.29
N ASN A 212 6.72 25.73 -1.81
CA ASN A 212 6.01 26.24 -2.99
C ASN A 212 4.48 26.05 -2.87
N ASP A 213 3.91 26.37 -1.71
CA ASP A 213 2.48 26.20 -1.36
C ASP A 213 1.96 24.75 -1.36
N TYR A 214 2.85 23.76 -1.47
CA TYR A 214 2.52 22.35 -1.29
C TYR A 214 2.94 21.86 0.09
N TYR A 215 2.05 21.09 0.70
CA TYR A 215 2.33 20.42 1.97
C TYR A 215 2.97 19.06 1.69
N ILE A 216 4.25 18.91 2.06
CA ILE A 216 5.07 17.77 1.66
C ILE A 216 5.58 17.05 2.91
N PRO A 217 5.39 15.72 3.02
CA PRO A 217 6.02 14.93 4.08
C PRO A 217 7.51 14.77 3.80
N LEU A 218 8.35 15.16 4.75
CA LEU A 218 9.80 15.21 4.58
C LEU A 218 10.52 14.18 5.46
N ALA A 219 9.97 13.87 6.64
CA ALA A 219 10.50 12.80 7.49
C ALA A 219 9.38 11.94 8.08
N PHE A 220 9.65 10.65 8.21
CA PHE A 220 8.73 9.66 8.79
C PHE A 220 9.46 8.88 9.87
N PHE A 221 8.80 8.66 11.00
CA PHE A 221 9.32 7.94 12.14
C PHE A 221 8.38 6.81 12.52
N LEU A 222 8.91 5.60 12.65
CA LEU A 222 8.23 4.53 13.37
C LEU A 222 8.62 4.64 14.85
N LEU A 223 7.63 4.93 15.70
CA LEU A 223 7.81 5.08 17.15
C LEU A 223 7.03 4.00 17.91
N ASN A 224 7.63 3.47 18.97
CA ASN A 224 7.02 2.43 19.82
C ASN A 224 6.21 3.02 21.00
N SER A 225 6.26 4.33 21.22
CA SER A 225 5.65 5.02 22.36
C SER A 225 5.07 6.38 21.95
N LYS A 226 4.14 6.91 22.75
CA LYS A 226 3.61 8.29 22.67
C LYS A 226 4.15 9.18 23.80
N GLU A 227 5.15 8.70 24.52
CA GLU A 227 5.75 9.46 25.60
C GLU A 227 6.65 10.56 25.06
N CYS A 228 6.84 11.61 25.86
CA CYS A 228 7.68 12.77 25.53
C CYS A 228 9.08 12.35 25.03
N ASN A 229 9.71 11.38 25.71
CA ASN A 229 11.06 10.91 25.37
C ASN A 229 11.14 10.31 23.95
N ALA A 230 10.08 9.66 23.46
CA ALA A 230 10.08 9.09 22.11
C ALA A 230 10.10 10.18 21.02
N TYR A 231 9.31 11.23 21.21
CA TYR A 231 9.30 12.39 20.29
C TYR A 231 10.59 13.20 20.40
N GLU A 232 11.12 13.38 21.61
CA GLU A 232 12.40 14.06 21.82
C GLU A 232 13.52 13.35 21.06
N ASN A 233 13.63 12.03 21.21
CA ASN A 233 14.64 11.23 20.50
C ASN A 233 14.44 11.29 18.98
N ALA A 234 13.19 11.32 18.49
CA ALA A 234 12.90 11.49 17.06
C ALA A 234 13.38 12.85 16.54
N PHE A 235 13.06 13.95 17.24
CA PHE A 235 13.48 15.29 16.86
C PHE A 235 15.00 15.48 16.94
N ARG A 236 15.65 15.00 18.01
CA ARG A 236 17.12 15.02 18.12
C ARG A 236 17.77 14.19 17.04
N GLY A 237 17.21 13.02 16.72
CA GLY A 237 17.63 12.19 15.60
C GLY A 237 17.59 12.97 14.28
N LEU A 238 16.48 13.63 13.97
CA LEU A 238 16.35 14.47 12.78
C LEU A 238 17.43 15.56 12.71
N ILE A 239 17.61 16.31 13.80
CA ILE A 239 18.62 17.38 13.88
C ILE A 239 20.01 16.80 13.61
N ASN A 240 20.34 15.65 14.22
CA ASN A 240 21.63 15.00 14.01
C ASN A 240 21.84 14.60 12.54
N GLU A 241 20.81 14.06 11.86
CA GLU A 241 20.92 13.75 10.42
C GLU A 241 21.07 15.00 9.56
N CYS A 242 20.39 16.10 9.89
CA CYS A 242 20.58 17.39 9.22
C CYS A 242 22.01 17.93 9.42
N SER A 243 22.56 17.85 10.63
CA SER A 243 23.91 18.33 10.94
C SER A 243 25.00 17.55 10.21
N LYS A 244 24.79 16.26 9.89
CA LYS A 244 25.76 15.46 9.10
C LYS A 244 25.98 15.99 7.68
N ILE A 245 25.07 16.81 7.17
CA ILE A 245 25.14 17.45 5.86
C ILE A 245 25.22 18.98 5.98
N ASP A 246 25.75 19.47 7.10
CA ASP A 246 25.99 20.88 7.41
C ASP A 246 24.71 21.76 7.40
N LEU A 247 23.55 21.16 7.68
CA LEU A 247 22.29 21.87 7.83
C LEU A 247 21.96 22.12 9.30
N ASN A 248 21.63 23.37 9.63
CA ASN A 248 21.14 23.75 10.96
C ASN A 248 19.61 23.81 10.97
N PHE A 249 18.98 22.65 11.15
CA PHE A 249 17.53 22.57 11.20
C PHE A 249 16.96 23.12 12.53
N ASN A 250 16.36 24.31 12.47
CA ASN A 250 15.80 25.00 13.62
C ASN A 250 14.46 25.70 13.25
N PRO A 251 13.32 25.00 13.31
CA PRO A 251 12.02 25.58 12.99
C PRO A 251 11.60 26.65 14.02
N GLU A 252 10.91 27.69 13.53
CA GLU A 252 10.35 28.78 14.35
C GLU A 252 8.95 28.43 14.87
N VAL A 253 8.18 27.66 14.11
CA VAL A 253 6.81 27.27 14.44
C VAL A 253 6.62 25.78 14.21
N ILE A 254 5.94 25.13 15.15
CA ILE A 254 5.43 23.76 15.01
C ILE A 254 3.91 23.74 15.10
N HIS A 255 3.28 23.25 14.05
CA HIS A 255 1.85 22.96 14.01
C HIS A 255 1.62 21.52 14.42
N VAL A 256 0.86 21.30 15.49
CA VAL A 256 0.70 19.99 16.10
C VAL A 256 -0.71 19.86 16.69
N ASP A 257 -1.21 18.63 16.81
CA ASP A 257 -2.41 18.38 17.60
C ASP A 257 -2.21 18.70 19.09
N PHE A 258 -3.23 18.47 19.92
CA PHE A 258 -3.18 18.83 21.35
C PHE A 258 -2.54 17.72 22.21
N GLU A 259 -1.67 16.88 21.63
CA GLU A 259 -0.94 15.86 22.38
C GLU A 259 0.22 16.48 23.19
N SER A 260 0.04 16.52 24.52
CA SER A 260 0.95 17.22 25.44
C SER A 260 2.40 16.70 25.41
N SER A 261 2.63 15.42 25.09
CA SER A 261 3.96 14.83 25.01
C SER A 261 4.76 15.37 23.84
N ILE A 262 4.12 15.65 22.68
CA ILE A 262 4.79 16.27 21.54
C ILE A 262 5.17 17.72 21.87
N HIS A 263 4.27 18.45 22.54
CA HIS A 263 4.53 19.83 22.95
C HIS A 263 5.72 19.94 23.89
N LYS A 264 5.79 19.06 24.89
CA LYS A 264 6.92 19.00 25.83
C LYS A 264 8.22 18.67 25.11
N ALA A 265 8.22 17.66 24.24
CA ALA A 265 9.40 17.28 23.47
C ALA A 265 9.88 18.41 22.55
N ALA A 266 8.98 19.10 21.86
CA ALA A 266 9.32 20.23 21.00
C ALA A 266 9.97 21.37 21.80
N ASN A 267 9.44 21.73 22.98
CA ASN A 267 10.04 22.75 23.84
C ASN A 267 11.40 22.33 24.42
N ILE A 268 11.61 21.03 24.70
CA ILE A 268 12.91 20.53 25.18
C ILE A 268 13.97 20.63 24.09
N VAL A 269 13.59 20.33 22.83
CA VAL A 269 14.52 20.29 21.70
C VAL A 269 14.74 21.69 21.10
N TRP A 270 13.69 22.48 20.98
CA TRP A 270 13.70 23.85 20.47
C TRP A 270 13.02 24.80 21.48
N PRO A 271 13.75 25.32 22.48
CA PRO A 271 13.17 26.13 23.57
C PRO A 271 12.46 27.42 23.14
N LEU A 272 12.74 27.91 21.93
CA LEU A 272 12.15 29.13 21.37
C LEU A 272 11.03 28.85 20.35
N ILE A 273 10.65 27.58 20.14
CA ILE A 273 9.65 27.22 19.15
C ILE A 273 8.26 27.69 19.56
N LYS A 274 7.50 28.22 18.60
CA LYS A 274 6.09 28.55 18.81
C LYS A 274 5.24 27.33 18.49
N ILE A 275 4.49 26.85 19.48
CA ILE A 275 3.54 25.74 19.28
C ILE A 275 2.20 26.31 18.85
N GLN A 276 1.70 25.87 17.71
CA GLN A 276 0.37 26.19 17.21
C GLN A 276 -0.49 24.92 17.14
N GLY A 277 -1.64 24.97 17.80
CA GLY A 277 -2.57 23.84 17.85
C GLY A 277 -3.31 23.65 16.52
N CYS A 278 -3.53 22.39 16.13
CA CYS A 278 -4.24 22.04 14.91
C CYS A 278 -5.75 22.30 15.05
N HIS A 279 -6.26 23.33 14.37
CA HIS A 279 -7.69 23.68 14.36
C HIS A 279 -8.59 22.54 13.88
N PHE A 280 -8.13 21.74 12.90
CA PHE A 280 -8.89 20.59 12.39
C PHE A 280 -9.15 19.54 13.47
N HIS A 281 -8.12 19.11 14.19
CA HIS A 281 -8.25 18.13 15.27
C HIS A 281 -8.98 18.69 16.49
N LEU A 282 -8.81 19.98 16.77
CA LEU A 282 -9.59 20.69 17.78
C LEU A 282 -11.08 20.62 17.43
N GLY A 283 -11.44 20.98 16.20
CA GLY A 283 -12.82 20.98 15.75
C GLY A 283 -13.48 19.60 15.78
N GLN A 284 -12.74 18.54 15.40
CA GLN A 284 -13.21 17.17 15.55
C GLN A 284 -13.46 16.77 17.01
N SER A 285 -12.60 17.21 17.93
CA SER A 285 -12.74 16.91 19.36
C SER A 285 -13.95 17.63 19.95
N TRP A 286 -14.17 18.88 19.59
CA TRP A 286 -15.38 19.62 19.95
C TRP A 286 -16.65 18.96 19.41
N TRP A 287 -16.65 18.56 18.15
CA TRP A 287 -17.81 17.89 17.55
C TRP A 287 -18.16 16.59 18.29
N ARG A 288 -17.17 15.75 18.60
CA ARG A 288 -17.38 14.56 19.44
C ARG A 288 -18.00 14.93 20.78
N LYS A 289 -17.54 16.02 21.40
CA LYS A 289 -18.10 16.45 22.69
C LYS A 289 -19.55 16.95 22.59
N ILE A 290 -19.88 17.69 21.54
CA ILE A 290 -21.26 18.12 21.24
C ILE A 290 -22.18 16.90 21.05
N GLN A 291 -21.70 15.86 20.37
CA GLN A 291 -22.43 14.61 20.21
C GLN A 291 -22.64 13.88 21.54
N GLU A 292 -21.59 13.73 22.36
CA GLU A 292 -21.66 13.11 23.69
C GLU A 292 -22.66 13.82 24.63
N LEU A 293 -22.76 15.15 24.53
CA LEU A 293 -23.67 15.95 25.35
C LEU A 293 -25.12 15.96 24.81
N GLY A 294 -25.41 15.27 23.71
CA GLY A 294 -26.74 15.24 23.11
C GLY A 294 -27.12 16.53 22.37
N LEU A 295 -26.19 17.46 22.17
CA LEU A 295 -26.41 18.79 21.57
C LEU A 295 -26.38 18.77 20.04
N THR A 296 -26.44 17.58 19.43
CA THR A 296 -26.34 17.43 17.96
C THR A 296 -27.52 18.09 17.24
N SER A 297 -28.74 17.92 17.76
CA SER A 297 -29.95 18.54 17.20
C SER A 297 -29.89 20.06 17.27
N GLU A 298 -29.49 20.61 18.43
CA GLU A 298 -29.31 22.06 18.63
C GLU A 298 -28.24 22.62 17.70
N TYR A 299 -27.08 21.95 17.62
CA TYR A 299 -25.99 22.37 16.74
C TYR A 299 -26.41 22.38 15.26
N ASN A 300 -27.16 21.37 14.81
CA ASN A 300 -27.61 21.29 13.42
C ASN A 300 -28.79 22.22 13.12
N ASN A 301 -29.54 22.64 14.14
CA ASN A 301 -30.63 23.58 13.99
C ASN A 301 -30.11 25.01 13.73
N SER A 302 -30.42 25.57 12.56
CA SER A 302 -30.00 26.93 12.18
C SER A 302 -30.70 28.03 12.98
N SER A 303 -31.85 27.75 13.61
CA SER A 303 -32.58 28.71 14.43
C SER A 303 -32.31 28.56 15.93
N SER A 304 -31.43 27.64 16.34
CA SER A 304 -31.07 27.47 17.75
C SER A 304 -30.06 28.53 18.17
N GLU A 305 -30.36 29.26 19.23
CA GLU A 305 -29.42 30.17 19.88
C GLU A 305 -28.22 29.41 20.45
N VAL A 306 -28.47 28.24 21.06
CA VAL A 306 -27.42 27.34 21.57
C VAL A 306 -26.55 26.84 20.41
N GLY A 307 -27.17 26.40 19.31
CA GLY A 307 -26.44 25.97 18.11
C GLY A 307 -25.60 27.07 17.48
N SER A 308 -26.13 28.30 17.45
CA SER A 308 -25.42 29.49 16.96
C SER A 308 -24.23 29.83 17.85
N PHE A 309 -24.42 29.86 19.16
CA PHE A 309 -23.36 30.06 20.14
C PHE A 309 -22.22 29.04 19.99
N LEU A 310 -22.55 27.75 19.86
CA LEU A 310 -21.56 26.70 19.64
C LEU A 310 -20.77 26.92 18.32
N LYS A 311 -21.44 27.30 17.23
CA LYS A 311 -20.75 27.59 15.95
C LYS A 311 -19.83 28.80 16.03
N TYR A 312 -20.27 29.87 16.70
CA TYR A 312 -19.51 31.11 16.82
C TYR A 312 -18.29 30.97 17.72
N ILE A 313 -18.43 30.34 18.89
CA ILE A 313 -17.29 30.13 19.81
C ILE A 313 -16.22 29.24 19.17
N PHE A 314 -16.63 28.18 18.49
CA PHE A 314 -15.68 27.17 18.03
C PHE A 314 -15.23 27.35 16.58
N CYS A 315 -15.73 28.38 15.87
CA CYS A 315 -15.46 28.63 14.44
C CYS A 315 -15.62 27.37 13.56
N LEU A 316 -16.47 26.44 14.00
CA LEU A 316 -16.72 25.19 13.31
C LEU A 316 -17.61 25.49 12.10
N ARG A 317 -17.03 25.51 10.90
CA ARG A 317 -17.85 25.45 9.68
C ARG A 317 -18.64 24.14 9.71
N PRO A 318 -19.95 24.16 9.41
CA PRO A 318 -20.66 22.95 9.04
C PRO A 318 -19.86 22.26 7.92
N ARG A 319 -19.60 20.96 8.06
CA ARG A 319 -19.19 20.16 6.90
C ARG A 319 -20.32 20.30 5.89
N ILE A 320 -20.05 20.97 4.77
CA ILE A 320 -20.86 20.90 3.56
C ILE A 320 -20.68 19.51 2.97
#